data_AF-A0A4Q7Z9V3-F1
#
_entry.id   AF-A0A4Q7Z9V3-F1
#
_cell.length_a   1.000
_cell.length_b   1.000
_cell.length_c   1.000
_cell.angle_alpha   90.00
_cell.angle_beta   90.00
_cell.angle_gamma   90.00
#
_symmetry.space_group_name_H-M   'P 1'
#
loop_
_entity.id
_entity.type
_entity.pdbx_description
1 polymer ?
#
loop_
_entity_poly.entity_id
_entity_poly.type
_entity_poly.pdbx_seq_one_letter_code
_entity_poly.pdbx_strand_id
1 'polypeptide(L)'
;MTRARHVIEAFSAERLRTLRRERRLSQEQLARSLAAAASDSAVTRERLKIVAYEGGTRRPAAKALHALAAALGVDAAELLDPEAPMTVELLRALRNLTQGQVAAHLGITQARYSQLESGQAQLDPQRREQLAELLRVPLDALDELLAARGQGQP
;
A
#
# COMPACT_ATOMS: atom_id res chain seq x y z
N MET A 1 2.27 -6.98 20.06
CA MET A 1 2.43 -7.64 18.74
C MET A 1 3.12 -6.67 17.80
N THR A 2 4.32 -7.02 17.32
CA THR A 2 5.16 -6.17 16.47
C THR A 2 4.49 -5.96 15.12
N ARG A 3 4.28 -4.69 14.71
CA ARG A 3 3.76 -4.31 13.39
C ARG A 3 4.69 -4.87 12.31
N ALA A 4 4.34 -6.01 11.71
CA ALA A 4 4.98 -6.44 10.47
C ALA A 4 4.77 -5.31 9.45
N ARG A 5 5.87 -4.74 8.95
CA ARG A 5 5.82 -3.71 7.92
C ARG A 5 5.38 -4.40 6.64
N HIS A 6 4.13 -4.20 6.23
CA HIS A 6 3.60 -4.75 4.99
C HIS A 6 4.32 -4.12 3.79
N VAL A 7 5.10 -4.94 3.08
CA VAL A 7 5.87 -4.56 1.88
C VAL A 7 4.93 -4.53 0.68
N ILE A 8 5.09 -3.53 -0.19
CA ILE A 8 4.21 -3.35 -1.35
C ILE A 8 4.84 -4.04 -2.56
N GLU A 9 4.40 -5.26 -2.83
CA GLU A 9 4.88 -6.05 -3.99
C GLU A 9 4.46 -5.45 -5.34
N ALA A 10 3.40 -4.65 -5.37
CA ALA A 10 2.98 -3.93 -6.57
C ALA A 10 3.78 -2.63 -6.84
N PHE A 11 4.73 -2.25 -5.98
CA PHE A 11 5.50 -1.01 -6.15
C PHE A 11 6.35 -1.04 -7.43
N SER A 12 6.31 0.05 -8.21
CA SER A 12 7.12 0.22 -9.42
C SER A 12 8.26 1.23 -9.22
N ALA A 13 9.49 0.72 -9.32
CA ALA A 13 10.71 1.54 -9.30
C ALA A 13 10.75 2.55 -10.45
N GLU A 14 10.26 2.15 -11.63
CA GLU A 14 10.16 2.99 -12.80
C GLU A 14 9.18 4.15 -12.57
N ARG A 15 7.99 3.86 -12.04
CA ARG A 15 6.98 4.88 -11.73
C ARG A 15 7.51 5.91 -10.74
N LEU A 16 8.20 5.48 -9.67
CA LEU A 16 8.86 6.41 -8.74
C LEU A 16 9.85 7.34 -9.48
N ARG A 17 10.70 6.77 -10.33
CA ARG A 17 11.71 7.53 -11.07
C ARG A 17 11.07 8.52 -12.05
N THR A 18 10.05 8.09 -12.77
CA THR A 18 9.30 8.91 -13.73
C THR A 18 8.60 10.07 -13.04
N LEU A 19 7.78 9.79 -12.01
CA LEU A 19 7.05 10.81 -11.27
C LEU A 19 7.98 11.83 -10.59
N ARG A 20 9.13 11.37 -10.07
CA ARG A 20 10.15 12.26 -9.49
C ARG A 20 10.75 13.20 -10.54
N ARG A 21 11.06 12.68 -11.74
CA ARG A 21 11.64 13.47 -12.84
C ARG A 21 10.65 14.47 -13.42
N GLU A 22 9.38 14.11 -13.56
CA GLU A 22 8.31 15.02 -13.98
C GLU A 22 8.19 16.21 -13.04
N ARG A 23 8.38 15.98 -11.74
CA ARG A 23 8.43 17.02 -10.68
C ARG A 23 9.77 17.76 -10.62
N ARG A 24 10.71 17.44 -11.51
CA ARG A 24 12.05 18.02 -11.59
C ARG A 24 12.84 17.90 -10.28
N LEU A 25 12.58 16.85 -9.51
CA LEU A 25 13.28 16.59 -8.26
C LEU A 25 14.48 15.67 -8.50
N SER A 26 15.63 16.01 -7.93
CA SER A 26 16.73 15.06 -7.73
C SER A 26 16.41 14.06 -6.62
N GLN A 27 17.14 12.94 -6.56
CA GLN A 27 17.01 11.98 -5.44
C GLN A 27 17.31 12.65 -4.09
N GLU A 28 18.25 13.59 -4.06
CA GLU A 28 18.62 14.36 -2.86
C GLU A 28 17.50 15.33 -2.43
N GLN A 29 16.82 15.98 -3.38
CA GLN A 29 15.69 16.86 -3.07
C GLN A 29 14.49 16.06 -2.54
N LEU A 30 14.18 14.91 -3.16
CA LEU A 30 13.15 14.01 -2.63
C LEU A 30 13.54 13.50 -1.23
N ALA A 31 14.80 13.11 -1.02
CA ALA A 31 15.30 12.70 0.29
C ALA A 31 15.15 13.79 1.36
N ARG A 32 15.46 15.05 1.01
CA ARG A 32 15.27 16.19 1.90
C ARG A 32 13.81 16.40 2.27
N SER A 33 12.88 16.27 1.31
CA SER A 33 11.45 16.39 1.60
C SER A 33 10.96 15.30 2.57
N LEU A 34 11.42 14.06 2.39
CA LEU A 34 11.10 12.94 3.29
C LEU A 34 11.70 13.14 4.69
N ALA A 35 12.95 13.61 4.75
CA ALA A 35 13.64 13.90 6.01
C ALA A 35 12.98 15.06 6.76
N ALA A 36 12.53 16.11 6.06
CA ALA A 36 11.81 17.23 6.68
C ALA A 36 10.45 16.78 7.26
N ALA A 37 9.76 15.86 6.58
CA ALA A 37 8.50 15.29 7.05
C ALA A 37 8.68 14.27 8.19
N ALA A 38 9.82 13.59 8.24
CA ALA A 38 10.15 12.62 9.28
C ALA A 38 11.10 13.26 10.29
N SER A 39 10.57 13.77 11.40
CA SER A 39 11.28 14.55 12.43
C SER A 39 12.61 13.99 12.96
N ASP A 40 12.97 12.74 12.64
CA ASP A 40 14.18 12.04 13.11
C ASP A 40 14.91 11.27 11.98
N SER A 41 14.70 11.64 10.70
CA SER A 41 15.42 10.99 9.60
C SER A 41 16.47 11.88 8.96
N ALA A 42 17.73 11.42 8.96
CA ALA A 42 18.81 12.07 8.23
C ALA A 42 18.59 11.96 6.72
N VAL A 43 18.82 13.06 6.01
CA VAL A 43 18.71 13.16 4.53
C VAL A 43 19.49 12.04 3.83
N THR A 44 20.71 11.75 4.28
CA THR A 44 21.55 10.67 3.74
C THR A 44 20.86 9.31 3.78
N ARG A 45 20.12 8.99 4.85
CA ARG A 45 19.40 7.72 4.97
C ARG A 45 18.22 7.65 3.99
N GLU A 46 17.46 8.73 3.86
CA GLU A 46 16.35 8.78 2.89
C GLU A 46 16.85 8.68 1.45
N ARG A 47 17.97 9.34 1.14
CA ARG A 47 18.60 9.25 -0.18
C ARG A 47 18.99 7.82 -0.53
N LEU A 48 19.61 7.10 0.41
CA LEU A 48 19.99 5.69 0.21
C LEU A 48 18.77 4.79 -0.02
N LYS A 49 17.65 5.03 0.67
CA LYS A 49 16.40 4.31 0.41
C LYS A 49 15.86 4.59 -1.00
N ILE A 50 15.84 5.86 -1.42
CA ILE A 50 15.37 6.25 -2.76
C ILE A 50 16.22 5.57 -3.83
N VAL A 51 17.55 5.56 -3.68
CA VAL A 51 18.45 4.85 -4.60
C VAL A 51 18.10 3.36 -4.67
N ALA A 52 17.87 2.71 -3.53
CA ALA A 52 17.50 1.29 -3.49
C ALA A 52 16.12 1.02 -4.11
N TYR A 53 15.14 1.91 -3.87
CA TYR A 53 13.81 1.81 -4.46
C TYR A 53 13.83 2.00 -5.97
N GLU A 54 14.47 3.05 -6.47
CA GLU A 54 14.59 3.29 -7.91
C GLU A 54 15.48 2.28 -8.61
N GLY A 55 16.44 1.69 -7.91
CA GLY A 55 17.27 0.60 -8.43
C GLY A 55 16.59 -0.76 -8.40
N GLY A 56 15.39 -0.87 -7.81
CA GLY A 56 14.65 -2.14 -7.67
C GLY A 56 15.25 -3.12 -6.67
N THR A 57 16.29 -2.74 -5.91
CA THR A 57 16.94 -3.62 -4.92
C THR A 57 16.17 -3.67 -3.60
N ARG A 58 15.17 -2.79 -3.42
CA ARG A 58 14.29 -2.76 -2.26
C ARG A 58 12.90 -2.30 -2.66
N ARG A 59 11.88 -2.80 -1.95
CA ARG A 59 10.51 -2.30 -2.02
C ARG A 59 10.13 -1.50 -0.76
N PRO A 60 9.32 -0.45 -0.87
CA PRO A 60 8.82 0.28 0.28
C PRO A 60 7.75 -0.53 1.02
N ALA A 61 7.67 -0.31 2.34
CA ALA A 61 6.48 -0.69 3.10
C ALA A 61 5.37 0.36 2.91
N ALA A 62 4.12 0.02 3.22
CA ALA A 62 2.96 0.92 3.06
C ALA A 62 3.21 2.35 3.56
N LYS A 63 3.71 2.50 4.80
CA LYS A 63 4.04 3.82 5.36
C LYS A 63 5.06 4.61 4.53
N ALA A 64 6.07 3.93 3.97
CA ALA A 64 7.08 4.57 3.14
C ALA A 64 6.53 4.92 1.75
N LEU A 65 5.67 4.07 1.17
CA LEU A 65 4.95 4.36 -0.07
C LEU A 65 4.13 5.65 0.08
N HIS A 66 3.38 5.78 1.18
CA HIS A 66 2.60 6.98 1.51
C HIS A 66 3.46 8.23 1.67
N ALA A 67 4.61 8.10 2.33
CA ALA A 67 5.55 9.23 2.46
C ALA A 67 6.11 9.67 1.10
N LEU A 68 6.43 8.72 0.21
CA LEU A 68 6.87 9.01 -1.16
C LEU A 68 5.77 9.71 -1.96
N ALA A 69 4.54 9.18 -1.91
CA ALA A 69 3.39 9.77 -2.59
C ALA A 69 3.11 11.19 -2.11
N ALA A 70 3.11 11.43 -0.79
CA ALA A 70 2.93 12.76 -0.22
C ALA A 70 4.06 13.72 -0.62
N ALA A 71 5.32 13.27 -0.61
CA ALA A 71 6.47 14.09 -1.01
C ALA A 71 6.45 14.45 -2.51
N LEU A 72 5.85 13.58 -3.33
CA LEU A 72 5.63 13.84 -4.75
C LEU A 72 4.33 14.62 -4.98
N GLY A 73 3.35 14.59 -4.07
CA GLY A 73 2.01 15.13 -4.33
C GLY A 73 1.25 14.30 -5.36
N VAL A 74 1.24 12.98 -5.18
CA VAL A 74 0.48 11.99 -5.99
C VAL A 74 -0.35 11.10 -5.07
N ASP A 75 -1.31 10.38 -5.65
CA ASP A 75 -1.91 9.24 -4.96
C ASP A 75 -0.90 8.08 -4.85
N ALA A 76 -0.96 7.31 -3.76
CA ALA A 76 -0.08 6.16 -3.55
C ALA A 76 -0.23 5.09 -4.64
N ALA A 77 -1.41 4.95 -5.24
CA ALA A 77 -1.68 4.06 -6.36
C ALA A 77 -0.86 4.42 -7.60
N GLU A 78 -0.48 5.69 -7.78
CA GLU A 78 0.32 6.12 -8.93
C GLU A 78 1.76 5.59 -8.88
N LEU A 79 2.24 5.15 -7.72
CA LEU A 79 3.57 4.54 -7.53
C LEU A 79 3.58 3.02 -7.78
N LEU A 80 2.43 2.45 -8.14
CA LEU A 80 2.31 1.02 -8.42
C LEU A 80 2.57 0.73 -9.90
N ASP A 81 2.95 -0.51 -10.17
CA ASP A 81 2.92 -1.09 -11.51
C ASP A 81 1.45 -1.19 -11.97
N PRO A 82 1.07 -0.57 -13.11
CA PRO A 82 -0.30 -0.63 -13.61
C PRO A 82 -0.76 -2.04 -13.96
N GLU A 83 0.17 -2.96 -14.24
CA GLU A 83 -0.14 -4.36 -14.57
C GLU A 83 -0.18 -5.26 -13.33
N ALA A 84 0.17 -4.74 -12.15
CA ALA A 84 0.09 -5.52 -10.93
C ALA A 84 -1.38 -5.78 -10.54
N PRO A 85 -1.74 -7.02 -10.16
CA PRO A 85 -3.11 -7.33 -9.78
C PRO A 85 -3.51 -6.53 -8.54
N MET A 86 -4.67 -5.87 -8.63
CA MET A 86 -5.27 -5.24 -7.46
C MET A 86 -5.79 -6.32 -6.52
N THR A 87 -5.62 -6.13 -5.22
CA THR A 87 -6.04 -7.09 -4.18
C THR A 87 -6.56 -6.35 -2.97
N VAL A 88 -7.40 -7.00 -2.15
CA VAL A 88 -7.91 -6.40 -0.90
C VAL A 88 -6.77 -5.98 0.03
N GLU A 89 -5.73 -6.79 0.12
CA GLU A 89 -4.51 -6.47 0.89
C GLU A 89 -3.80 -5.21 0.37
N LEU A 90 -3.66 -5.08 -0.95
CA LEU A 90 -3.05 -3.91 -1.57
C LEU A 90 -3.91 -2.66 -1.39
N LEU A 91 -5.23 -2.75 -1.61
CA LEU A 91 -6.16 -1.65 -1.35
C LEU A 91 -6.09 -1.19 0.11
N ARG A 92 -6.07 -2.14 1.06
CA ARG A 92 -5.90 -1.83 2.48
C ARG A 92 -4.58 -1.09 2.73
N ALA A 93 -3.49 -1.56 2.13
CA ALA A 93 -2.18 -0.92 2.26
C ALA A 93 -2.14 0.50 1.65
N LEU A 94 -2.82 0.71 0.52
CA LEU A 94 -3.03 2.03 -0.09
C LEU A 94 -3.89 2.96 0.77
N ARG A 95 -4.69 2.44 1.69
CA ARG A 95 -5.38 3.24 2.72
C ARG A 95 -4.56 3.42 4.00
N ASN A 96 -3.33 2.92 4.03
CA ASN A 96 -2.44 2.91 5.20
C ASN A 96 -3.08 2.21 6.42
N LEU A 97 -3.95 1.22 6.17
CA LEU A 97 -4.66 0.48 7.20
C LEU A 97 -3.94 -0.83 7.53
N THR A 98 -3.90 -1.16 8.82
CA THR A 98 -3.48 -2.49 9.28
C THR A 98 -4.67 -3.45 9.27
N GLN A 99 -4.40 -4.75 9.16
CA GLN A 99 -5.43 -5.78 9.28
C GLN A 99 -6.23 -5.64 10.59
N GLY A 100 -5.56 -5.32 11.70
CA GLY A 100 -6.22 -5.13 12.99
C GLY A 100 -7.17 -3.93 13.02
N GLN A 101 -6.84 -2.83 12.32
CA GLN A 101 -7.73 -1.67 12.20
C GLN A 101 -8.98 -2.02 11.38
N VAL A 102 -8.82 -2.71 10.26
CA VAL A 102 -9.97 -3.14 9.43
C VAL A 102 -10.83 -4.14 10.20
N ALA A 103 -10.22 -5.13 10.84
CA ALA A 103 -10.94 -6.11 11.65
C ALA A 103 -11.75 -5.46 12.78
N ALA A 104 -11.16 -4.49 13.49
CA ALA A 104 -11.86 -3.73 14.51
C ALA A 104 -13.04 -2.93 13.94
N HIS A 105 -12.87 -2.31 12.76
CA HIS A 105 -13.95 -1.58 12.07
C HIS A 105 -15.12 -2.50 11.67
N LEU A 106 -14.83 -3.71 11.22
CA LEU A 106 -15.83 -4.71 10.80
C LEU A 106 -16.42 -5.54 11.96
N GLY A 107 -15.94 -5.33 13.19
CA GLY A 107 -16.33 -6.12 14.35
C GLY A 107 -15.98 -7.61 14.21
N ILE A 108 -14.79 -7.93 13.68
CA ILE A 108 -14.25 -9.29 13.56
C ILE A 108 -12.85 -9.40 14.15
N THR A 109 -12.33 -10.63 14.28
CA THR A 109 -10.95 -10.84 14.72
C THR A 109 -9.96 -10.53 13.59
N GLN A 110 -8.75 -10.09 13.95
CA GLN A 110 -7.67 -9.91 12.97
C GLN A 110 -7.36 -11.20 12.21
N ALA A 111 -7.42 -12.37 12.89
CA ALA A 111 -7.21 -13.66 12.26
C ALA A 111 -8.26 -13.95 11.17
N ARG A 112 -9.54 -13.65 11.42
CA ARG A 112 -10.62 -13.80 10.42
C ARG A 112 -10.41 -12.86 9.23
N TYR A 113 -9.99 -11.63 9.48
CA TYR A 113 -9.66 -10.71 8.39
C TYR A 113 -8.43 -11.16 7.58
N SER A 114 -7.42 -11.74 8.24
CA SER A 114 -6.29 -12.34 7.52
C SER A 114 -6.74 -13.52 6.64
N GLN A 115 -7.66 -14.35 7.12
CA GLN A 115 -8.25 -15.44 6.33
C GLN A 115 -9.08 -14.91 5.16
N LEU A 116 -9.77 -13.77 5.32
CA LEU A 116 -10.47 -13.12 4.23
C LEU A 116 -9.50 -12.69 3.12
N GLU A 117 -8.39 -12.02 3.47
CA GLU A 117 -7.39 -11.59 2.49
C GLU A 117 -6.72 -12.77 1.75
N SER A 118 -6.62 -13.93 2.41
CA SER A 118 -6.13 -15.18 1.80
C SER A 118 -7.22 -16.05 1.16
N GLY A 119 -8.46 -15.55 1.04
CA GLY A 119 -9.57 -16.27 0.40
C GLY A 119 -10.16 -17.43 1.22
N GLN A 120 -9.74 -17.61 2.47
CA GLN A 120 -10.15 -18.70 3.37
C GLN A 120 -11.37 -18.36 4.23
N ALA A 121 -11.84 -17.11 4.19
CA ALA A 121 -13.03 -16.69 4.91
C ALA A 121 -13.91 -15.80 4.04
N GLN A 122 -15.21 -15.81 4.33
CA GLN A 122 -16.19 -14.92 3.70
C GLN A 122 -16.78 -13.95 4.74
N LEU A 123 -17.18 -12.78 4.25
CA LEU A 123 -17.94 -11.78 4.99
C LEU A 123 -19.42 -11.89 4.62
N ASP A 124 -20.29 -11.58 5.58
CA ASP A 124 -21.70 -11.33 5.30
C ASP A 124 -21.88 -10.03 4.47
N PRO A 125 -23.06 -9.82 3.84
CA PRO A 125 -23.31 -8.65 2.99
C PRO A 125 -23.05 -7.31 3.69
N GLN A 126 -23.50 -7.15 4.94
CA GLN A 126 -23.33 -5.90 5.69
C GLN A 126 -21.85 -5.57 5.90
N ARG A 127 -21.02 -6.55 6.28
CA ARG A 127 -19.58 -6.35 6.45
C ARG A 127 -18.86 -6.12 5.12
N ARG A 128 -19.37 -6.65 3.99
CA ARG A 128 -18.82 -6.34 2.67
C ARG A 128 -19.06 -4.89 2.27
N GLU A 129 -20.26 -4.36 2.51
CA GLU A 129 -20.56 -2.94 2.31
C GLU A 129 -19.63 -2.05 3.14
N GLN A 130 -19.48 -2.35 4.43
CA GLN A 130 -18.55 -1.62 5.31
C GLN A 130 -17.09 -1.67 4.82
N LEU A 131 -16.64 -2.83 4.33
CA LEU A 131 -15.29 -2.99 3.81
C LEU A 131 -15.10 -2.19 2.50
N ALA A 132 -16.09 -2.20 1.60
CA ALA A 132 -16.05 -1.46 0.34
C ALA A 132 -15.93 0.06 0.61
N GLU A 133 -16.76 0.58 1.51
CA GLU A 133 -16.70 1.98 1.96
C GLU A 133 -15.34 2.33 2.56
N LEU A 134 -14.82 1.49 3.47
CA LEU A 134 -13.54 1.71 4.13
C LEU A 134 -12.37 1.73 3.14
N LEU A 135 -12.39 0.84 2.13
CA LEU A 135 -11.37 0.76 1.08
C LEU A 135 -11.58 1.81 -0.03
N ARG A 136 -12.74 2.47 -0.04
CA ARG A 136 -13.19 3.44 -1.05
C ARG A 136 -13.21 2.82 -2.45
N VAL A 137 -13.83 1.66 -2.56
CA VAL A 137 -14.08 0.99 -3.83
C VAL A 137 -15.58 0.64 -3.94
N PRO A 138 -16.12 0.56 -5.16
CA PRO A 138 -17.45 0.02 -5.39
C PRO A 138 -17.60 -1.41 -4.83
N LEU A 139 -18.81 -1.78 -4.38
CA LEU A 139 -19.08 -3.09 -3.77
C LEU A 139 -18.89 -4.24 -4.76
N ASP A 140 -19.30 -4.06 -6.01
CA ASP A 140 -19.07 -4.99 -7.12
C ASP A 140 -17.57 -5.23 -7.37
N ALA A 141 -16.77 -4.16 -7.40
CA ALA A 141 -15.32 -4.27 -7.52
C ALA A 141 -14.70 -5.02 -6.33
N LEU A 142 -15.21 -4.81 -5.10
CA LEU A 142 -14.76 -5.58 -3.93
C LEU A 142 -15.11 -7.07 -4.07
N ASP A 143 -16.32 -7.38 -4.52
CA ASP A 143 -16.78 -8.76 -4.70
C ASP A 143 -15.95 -9.51 -5.75
N GLU A 144 -15.59 -8.85 -6.86
CA GLU A 144 -14.68 -9.39 -7.87
C GLU A 144 -13.30 -9.72 -7.27
N LEU A 145 -12.74 -8.81 -6.47
CA LEU A 145 -11.44 -9.02 -5.81
C LEU A 145 -11.47 -10.18 -4.81
N LEU A 146 -12.56 -10.32 -4.05
CA LEU A 146 -12.74 -11.43 -3.11
C LEU A 146 -12.94 -12.76 -3.85
N ALA A 147 -13.70 -12.76 -4.96
CA ALA A 147 -13.91 -13.93 -5.80
C ALA A 147 -12.62 -14.40 -6.48
N ALA A 148 -11.82 -13.48 -7.03
CA ALA A 148 -10.55 -13.78 -7.67
C ALA A 148 -9.55 -14.48 -6.72
N ARG A 149 -9.61 -14.18 -5.41
CA ARG A 149 -8.80 -14.87 -4.39
C ARG A 149 -9.31 -16.27 -4.04
N GLY A 150 -10.62 -16.51 -4.13
CA GLY A 150 -11.23 -17.82 -3.86
C GLY A 150 -11.10 -18.84 -4.99
N GLN A 151 -10.81 -18.39 -6.22
CA GLN A 151 -10.79 -19.23 -7.43
C GLN A 151 -9.40 -19.76 -7.84
N GLY A 152 -8.32 -19.40 -7.12
CA GLY A 152 -7.04 -20.09 -7.31
C GLY A 152 -5.79 -19.30 -6.91
N GLN A 153 -5.07 -19.85 -5.94
CA GLN A 153 -3.64 -20.14 -6.06
C GLN A 153 -3.36 -21.33 -5.10
N PRO A 154 -2.64 -22.39 -5.51
CA PRO A 154 -2.17 -23.43 -4.59
C PRO A 154 -1.34 -22.88 -3.43
#